data_AF-A0A9E7BJR2-F1
#
_entry.id   AF-A0A9E7BJR2-F1
#
_cell.length_a   1.000
_cell.length_b   1.000
_cell.length_c   1.000
_cell.angle_alpha   90.00
_cell.angle_beta   90.00
_cell.angle_gamma   90.00
#
_symmetry.space_group_name_H-M   'P 1'
#
loop_
_entity.id
_entity.type
_entity.pdbx_description
1 polymer ?
#
loop_
_entity_poly.entity_id
_entity_poly.type
_entity_poly.pdbx_seq_one_letter_code
_entity_poly.pdbx_strand_id
1 'polypeptide(L)'
;MSDTNTNLGNVISSNLARKIIYGAYAVAGVVVGGAGAYFLATGHTVPEVIIGAQGVITYLAIPVGGLALANTSSAPKGDHVADGPADV
;
A
#
# COMPACT_ATOMS: atom_id res chain seq x y z
N MET A 1 -32.23 13.91 5.03
CA MET A 1 -31.06 14.51 4.36
C MET A 1 -29.84 13.94 5.04
N SER A 2 -29.02 13.26 4.26
CA SER A 2 -27.94 12.39 4.69
C SER A 2 -26.67 13.21 4.88
N ASP A 3 -26.12 13.27 6.10
CA ASP A 3 -24.75 13.71 6.32
C ASP A 3 -24.02 12.71 7.21
N THR A 4 -23.99 11.46 6.75
CA THR A 4 -22.98 10.48 7.15
C THR A 4 -21.66 10.90 6.51
N ASN A 5 -21.11 12.03 6.93
CA ASN A 5 -19.76 12.46 6.57
C ASN A 5 -18.76 11.72 7.48
N THR A 6 -18.87 10.39 7.53
CA THR A 6 -17.81 9.58 8.08
C THR A 6 -16.66 9.70 7.09
N ASN A 7 -15.74 10.58 7.43
CA ASN A 7 -14.52 10.87 6.69
C ASN A 7 -13.57 9.65 6.82
N LEU A 8 -14.00 8.49 6.30
CA LEU A 8 -13.22 7.24 6.25
C LEU A 8 -12.05 7.34 5.25
N GLY A 9 -11.99 8.42 4.46
CA GLY A 9 -11.01 8.61 3.38
C GLY A 9 -9.62 9.07 3.82
N ASN A 10 -9.37 9.27 5.11
CA ASN A 10 -8.06 9.73 5.60
C ASN A 10 -7.69 9.09 6.93
N VAL A 11 -7.68 7.75 6.98
CA VAL A 11 -7.27 7.00 8.19
C VAL A 11 -5.81 7.32 8.58
N ILE A 12 -4.98 7.75 7.62
CA ILE A 12 -3.64 8.29 7.88
C ILE A 12 -3.54 9.68 7.24
N SER A 13 -3.81 10.72 8.03
CA SER A 13 -3.75 12.12 7.58
C SER A 13 -2.36 12.61 7.17
N SER A 14 -1.30 11.90 7.55
CA SER A 14 0.07 12.25 7.18
C SER A 14 0.53 11.49 5.94
N ASN A 15 0.76 12.23 4.85
CA ASN A 15 1.29 11.70 3.59
C ASN A 15 2.67 11.04 3.77
N LEU A 16 3.46 11.53 4.75
CA LEU A 16 4.75 10.96 5.11
C LEU A 16 4.60 9.62 5.84
N ALA A 17 3.68 9.54 6.82
CA ALA A 17 3.40 8.27 7.52
C ALA A 17 2.89 7.19 6.57
N ARG A 18 2.05 7.58 5.60
CA ARG A 18 1.52 6.68 4.57
C ARG A 18 2.62 6.08 3.69
N LYS A 19 3.56 6.91 3.21
CA LYS A 19 4.72 6.44 2.42
C LYS A 19 5.62 5.51 3.24
N ILE A 20 5.84 5.80 4.51
CA ILE A 20 6.67 4.97 5.39
C ILE A 20 6.00 3.62 5.63
N ILE A 21 4.70 3.58 5.95
CA ILE A 21 3.99 2.33 6.25
C ILE A 21 3.94 1.42 5.01
N TYR A 22 3.58 1.96 3.85
CA TYR A 22 3.53 1.16 2.62
C TYR A 22 4.92 0.80 2.11
N GLY A 23 5.88 1.72 2.20
CA GLY A 23 7.27 1.48 1.82
C GLY A 23 7.91 0.40 2.70
N ALA A 24 7.78 0.51 4.03
CA ALA A 24 8.31 -0.48 4.97
C ALA A 24 7.67 -1.85 4.76
N TYR A 25 6.35 -1.91 4.52
CA TYR A 25 5.67 -3.16 4.23
C TYR A 25 6.16 -3.80 2.91
N ALA A 26 6.31 -3.00 1.85
CA ALA A 26 6.83 -3.48 0.57
C ALA A 26 8.28 -4.00 0.69
N VAL A 27 9.15 -3.26 1.38
CA VAL A 27 10.55 -3.66 1.63
C VAL A 27 10.61 -4.94 2.46
N ALA A 28 9.80 -5.05 3.51
CA ALA A 28 9.72 -6.27 4.33
C ALA A 28 9.27 -7.49 3.48
N GLY A 29 8.29 -7.30 2.60
CA GLY A 29 7.86 -8.31 1.62
C GLY A 29 9.00 -8.79 0.72
N VAL A 30 9.78 -7.85 0.16
CA VAL A 30 10.91 -8.17 -0.72
C VAL A 30 12.02 -8.89 0.04
N VAL A 31 12.35 -8.46 1.26
CA VAL A 31 13.40 -9.10 2.07
C VAL A 31 13.02 -10.52 2.47
N VAL A 32 11.80 -10.72 2.98
CA VAL A 32 11.33 -12.06 3.40
C VAL A 32 11.12 -12.98 2.19
N GLY A 33 10.53 -12.47 1.11
CA GLY A 33 10.37 -13.20 -0.15
C GLY A 33 11.72 -13.56 -0.78
N GLY A 34 12.65 -12.61 -0.81
CA GLY A 34 14.01 -12.80 -1.32
C GLY A 34 14.81 -13.80 -0.49
N ALA A 35 14.71 -13.75 0.84
CA ALA A 35 15.31 -14.74 1.71
C ALA A 35 14.73 -16.14 1.45
N GLY A 36 13.40 -16.28 1.32
CA GLY A 36 12.78 -17.54 0.95
C GLY A 36 13.25 -18.07 -0.41
N ALA A 37 13.33 -17.20 -1.43
CA ALA A 37 13.83 -17.54 -2.75
C ALA A 37 15.31 -17.97 -2.73
N TYR A 38 16.14 -17.34 -1.90
CA TYR A 38 17.54 -17.71 -1.71
C TYR A 38 17.70 -19.12 -1.13
N PHE A 39 16.98 -19.44 -0.05
CA PHE A 39 17.02 -20.79 0.55
C PHE A 39 16.52 -21.84 -0.45
N LEU A 40 15.47 -21.53 -1.20
CA LEU A 40 14.96 -22.42 -2.25
C LEU A 40 15.97 -22.63 -3.39
N ALA A 41 16.64 -21.57 -3.85
CA ALA A 41 17.63 -21.64 -4.92
C ALA A 41 18.91 -22.39 -4.52
N THR A 42 19.28 -22.34 -3.24
CA THR A 42 20.45 -23.05 -2.70
C THR A 42 20.14 -24.52 -2.37
N GLY A 43 18.88 -24.94 -2.43
CA GLY A 43 18.45 -26.31 -2.07
C GLY A 43 18.44 -26.57 -0.57
N HIS A 44 18.54 -25.52 0.24
CA HIS A 44 18.43 -25.61 1.70
C HIS A 44 16.97 -25.56 2.11
N THR A 45 16.63 -26.23 3.20
CA THR A 45 15.30 -26.11 3.81
C THR A 45 15.06 -24.67 4.25
N VAL A 46 13.89 -24.14 3.90
CA VAL A 46 13.50 -22.79 4.32
C VAL A 46 13.25 -22.81 5.83
N PRO A 47 13.93 -21.95 6.62
CA PRO A 47 13.69 -21.85 8.05
C PRO A 47 12.23 -21.55 8.37
N GLU A 48 11.67 -22.18 9.40
CA GLU A 48 10.28 -21.97 9.84
C GLU A 48 9.96 -20.51 10.14
N VAL A 49 10.96 -19.74 10.62
CA VAL A 49 10.82 -18.31 10.87
C VAL A 49 10.49 -17.54 9.59
N ILE A 50 11.06 -17.93 8.43
CA ILE A 50 10.78 -17.29 7.14
C ILE A 50 9.37 -17.67 6.68
N ILE A 51 8.97 -18.93 6.86
CA ILE A 51 7.61 -19.40 6.53
C ILE A 51 6.57 -18.65 7.38
N GLY A 52 6.82 -18.53 8.68
CA GLY A 52 5.99 -17.73 9.59
C GLY A 52 5.94 -16.25 9.20
N ALA A 53 7.08 -15.66 8.85
CA ALA A 53 7.15 -14.28 8.38
C ALA A 53 6.38 -14.05 7.07
N GLN A 54 6.42 -15.00 6.13
CA GLN A 54 5.59 -14.98 4.92
C GLN A 54 4.10 -15.03 5.27
N GLY A 55 3.71 -15.87 6.24
CA GLY A 55 2.34 -15.93 6.74
C GLY A 55 1.86 -14.59 7.34
N VAL A 56 2.69 -13.96 8.17
CA VAL A 56 2.40 -12.65 8.78
C VAL A 56 2.28 -11.56 7.72
N ILE A 57 3.18 -11.52 6.75
CA ILE A 57 3.12 -10.56 5.63
C ILE A 57 1.84 -10.78 4.84
N THR A 58 1.49 -12.02 4.50
CA THR A 58 0.28 -12.34 3.72
C THR A 58 -1.00 -11.95 4.48
N TYR A 59 -1.04 -12.19 5.80
CA TYR A 59 -2.15 -11.76 6.64
C TYR A 59 -2.30 -10.23 6.67
N LEU A 60 -1.19 -9.51 6.79
CA LEU A 60 -1.16 -8.04 6.76
C LEU A 60 -1.45 -7.44 5.39
N ALA A 61 -1.40 -8.22 4.30
CA ALA A 61 -1.65 -7.72 2.95
C ALA A 61 -3.07 -7.19 2.78
N ILE A 62 -4.05 -7.82 3.43
CA ILE A 62 -5.46 -7.42 3.34
C ILE A 62 -5.69 -6.05 3.99
N PRO A 63 -5.34 -5.81 5.27
CA PRO A 63 -5.53 -4.50 5.89
C PRO A 63 -4.64 -3.43 5.26
N VAL A 64 -3.38 -3.73 4.91
CA VAL A 64 -2.47 -2.74 4.29
C VAL A 64 -2.94 -2.38 2.88
N GLY A 65 -3.36 -3.36 2.08
CA GLY A 65 -3.90 -3.15 0.73
C GLY A 65 -5.23 -2.40 0.74
N GLY A 66 -6.14 -2.75 1.65
CA GLY A 66 -7.41 -2.02 1.84
C GLY A 66 -7.18 -0.57 2.27
N LEU A 67 -6.22 -0.34 3.18
CA LEU A 67 -5.84 0.99 3.62
C LEU A 67 -5.18 1.79 2.49
N ALA A 68 -4.36 1.15 1.64
CA ALA A 68 -3.75 1.78 0.48
C ALA A 68 -4.81 2.20 -0.56
N LEU A 69 -5.73 1.30 -0.92
CA LEU A 69 -6.85 1.58 -1.82
C LEU A 69 -7.72 2.73 -1.32
N ALA A 70 -8.09 2.72 -0.04
CA ALA A 70 -8.89 3.79 0.55
C ALA A 70 -8.18 5.16 0.48
N ASN A 71 -6.85 5.19 0.65
CA ASN A 71 -6.06 6.43 0.63
C ASN A 71 -5.63 6.91 -0.77
N THR A 72 -5.66 6.06 -1.80
CA THR A 72 -5.35 6.44 -3.20
C THR A 72 -6.59 6.81 -4.02
N SER A 73 -7.78 6.45 -3.53
CA SER A 73 -9.06 6.77 -4.18
C SER A 73 -9.42 8.27 -4.18
N SER A 74 -8.64 9.11 -3.50
CA SER A 74 -8.88 10.55 -3.37
C SER A 74 -8.18 11.43 -4.42
N ALA A 75 -7.61 10.86 -5.49
CA ALA A 75 -7.13 11.69 -6.60
C ALA A 75 -8.34 12.24 -7.37
N PRO A 76 -8.57 13.57 -7.40
CA PRO A 76 -9.56 14.14 -8.28
C PRO A 76 -9.13 13.83 -9.70
N LYS A 77 -9.97 13.12 -10.44
CA LYS A 77 -9.88 13.02 -11.90
C LYS A 77 -9.86 14.45 -12.41
N GLY A 78 -8.78 14.81 -13.11
CA GLY A 78 -8.37 16.19 -13.32
C GLY A 78 -9.47 17.10 -13.88
N ASP A 79 -9.61 18.26 -13.24
CA ASP A 79 -10.05 19.48 -13.92
C ASP A 79 -8.94 19.88 -14.91
N HIS A 80 -9.00 19.31 -16.11
CA HIS A 80 -8.44 19.96 -17.28
C HIS A 80 -9.59 20.60 -18.05
N VAL A 81 -10.12 21.71 -17.52
CA VAL A 81 -10.71 22.74 -18.39
C VAL A 81 -9.56 23.68 -18.71
N ALA A 82 -9.04 23.54 -19.91
CA ALA A 82 -7.95 24.35 -20.43
C ALA A 82 -8.32 25.83 -20.39
N ASP A 83 -7.45 26.62 -19.76
CA ASP A 83 -7.35 28.05 -20.03
C ASP A 83 -6.98 28.27 -21.51
N GLY A 84 -7.87 28.94 -22.24
CA GLY A 84 -7.53 29.82 -23.37
C GLY A 84 -8.34 29.61 -24.66
N PRO A 85 -8.44 30.63 -25.55
CA PRO A 85 -8.08 32.05 -25.40
C PRO A 85 -9.32 32.97 -25.30
N ALA A 86 -9.10 34.17 -24.78
CA ALA A 86 -10.04 35.27 -24.97
C ALA A 86 -10.05 35.67 -26.46
N ASP A 87 -11.11 35.35 -27.19
CA ASP A 87 -11.42 35.93 -28.51
C ASP A 87 -12.91 35.69 -28.85
N VAL A 88 -13.76 36.68 -28.55
CA VAL A 88 -14.76 37.33 -29.46
C VAL A 88 -15.40 38.54 -28.77
#